data_AF-A0AAV1Z5M7-F1
#
_entry.id   AF-A0AAV1Z5M7-F1
#
_cell.length_a   1.000
_cell.length_b   1.000
_cell.length_c   1.000
_cell.angle_alpha   90.00
_cell.angle_beta   90.00
_cell.angle_gamma   90.00
#
_symmetry.space_group_name_H-M   'P 1'
#
loop_
_entity.id
_entity.type
_entity.pdbx_description
1 polymer ?
#
loop_
_entity_poly.entity_id
_entity_poly.type
_entity_poly.pdbx_seq_one_letter_code
_entity_poly.pdbx_strand_id
1 'polypeptide(L)'
;MKEAANDVVDKLQNLTVKDDEVEEEFKKDFGSRLRLVKGALLIQEIGNQLHCSIISIAKAQVLFHQFQRLKKNAFNTVWLAASCLNLSIKLCEEDVKLDEVILKFYHAAQDLKSTLNPDRPDPSSEELRQMRRNLSLVQYSICGVMAFKVQCKIAHTGSQ
;
A
#
# COMPACT_ATOMS: atom_id res chain seq x y z
N MET A 1 50.29 30.24 -10.26
CA MET A 1 49.72 29.58 -9.06
C MET A 1 48.27 29.96 -8.74
N LYS A 2 47.74 31.11 -9.17
CA LYS A 2 46.32 31.48 -8.94
C LYS A 2 45.31 30.71 -9.81
N GLU A 3 45.71 30.23 -10.99
CA GLU A 3 44.84 29.51 -11.94
C GLU A 3 44.45 28.10 -11.49
N ALA A 4 45.38 27.36 -10.87
CA ALA A 4 45.12 26.00 -10.39
C ALA A 4 44.19 25.98 -9.16
N ALA A 5 44.16 27.06 -8.37
CA ALA A 5 43.27 27.17 -7.22
C ALA A 5 41.80 27.35 -7.65
N ASN A 6 41.55 28.09 -8.74
CA ASN A 6 40.19 28.31 -9.25
C ASN A 6 39.61 27.04 -9.90
N ASP A 7 40.42 26.25 -10.62
CA ASP A 7 39.98 25.00 -11.25
C ASP A 7 39.61 23.91 -10.21
N VAL A 8 40.27 23.91 -9.04
CA VAL A 8 39.91 23.01 -7.92
C VAL A 8 38.61 23.46 -7.24
N VAL A 9 38.37 24.75 -7.09
CA VAL A 9 37.12 25.29 -6.49
C VAL A 9 35.91 25.02 -7.40
N ASP A 10 36.05 25.21 -8.71
CA ASP A 10 34.98 24.90 -9.69
C ASP A 10 34.69 23.38 -9.76
N LYS A 11 35.71 22.53 -9.62
CA LYS A 11 35.54 21.07 -9.53
C LYS A 11 34.87 20.64 -8.22
N LEU A 12 35.14 21.31 -7.11
CA LEU A 12 34.49 21.03 -5.81
C LEU A 12 33.03 21.50 -5.77
N GLN A 13 32.69 22.60 -6.45
CA GLN A 13 31.30 23.06 -6.59
C GLN A 13 30.44 22.13 -7.46
N ASN A 14 31.04 21.42 -8.42
CA ASN A 14 30.35 20.41 -9.23
C ASN A 14 30.22 19.03 -8.55
N LEU A 15 30.93 18.81 -7.43
CA LEU A 15 30.84 17.59 -6.61
C LEU A 15 29.86 17.72 -5.44
N THR A 16 29.41 18.95 -5.14
CA THR A 16 28.36 19.19 -4.16
C THR A 16 27.03 18.94 -4.86
N VAL A 17 26.47 17.74 -4.68
CA VAL A 17 25.06 17.51 -5.00
C VAL A 17 24.28 18.59 -4.26
N LYS A 18 23.49 19.39 -4.97
CA LYS A 18 22.73 20.49 -4.36
C LYS A 18 21.91 19.89 -3.21
N ASP A 19 22.05 20.45 -2.02
CA ASP A 19 21.37 19.94 -0.82
C ASP A 19 19.85 19.75 -1.07
N ASP A 20 19.26 20.59 -1.92
CA ASP A 20 17.87 20.52 -2.37
C ASP A 20 17.53 19.25 -3.17
N GLU A 21 18.44 18.75 -4.01
CA GLU A 21 18.23 17.52 -4.82
C GLU A 21 18.31 16.27 -3.94
N VAL A 22 19.23 16.26 -2.96
CA VAL A 22 19.34 15.20 -1.95
C VAL A 22 18.11 15.21 -1.03
N GLU A 23 17.63 16.39 -0.64
CA GLU A 23 16.46 16.54 0.22
C GLU A 23 15.18 16.10 -0.49
N GLU A 24 14.99 16.43 -1.76
CA GLU A 24 13.84 15.97 -2.55
C GLU A 24 13.88 14.45 -2.83
N GLU A 25 15.06 13.89 -3.13
CA GLU A 25 15.21 12.44 -3.28
C GLU A 25 14.95 11.70 -1.96
N PHE A 26 15.45 12.23 -0.84
CA PHE A 26 15.19 11.71 0.50
C PHE A 26 13.70 11.81 0.87
N LYS A 27 13.03 12.94 0.62
CA LYS A 27 11.58 13.11 0.83
C LYS A 27 10.78 12.12 -0.01
N LYS A 28 11.19 11.88 -1.25
CA LYS A 28 10.54 10.93 -2.17
C LYS A 28 10.73 9.49 -1.71
N ASP A 29 11.93 9.13 -1.29
CA ASP A 29 12.25 7.80 -0.74
C ASP A 29 11.54 7.57 0.60
N PHE A 30 11.67 8.51 1.54
CA PHE A 30 10.99 8.47 2.83
C PHE A 30 9.48 8.41 2.70
N GLY A 31 8.88 9.23 1.84
CA GLY A 31 7.44 9.21 1.56
C GLY A 31 6.98 7.87 0.97
N SER A 32 7.82 7.23 0.15
CA SER A 32 7.52 5.89 -0.38
C SER A 32 7.59 4.80 0.69
N ARG A 33 8.60 4.85 1.57
CA ARG A 33 8.75 3.93 2.71
C ARG A 33 7.62 4.11 3.72
N LEU A 34 7.22 5.35 4.00
CA LEU A 34 6.10 5.65 4.88
C LEU A 34 4.78 5.10 4.33
N ARG A 35 4.54 5.20 3.00
CA ARG A 35 3.36 4.60 2.36
C ARG A 35 3.36 3.07 2.46
N LEU A 36 4.53 2.44 2.28
CA LEU A 36 4.69 0.99 2.43
C LEU A 36 4.30 0.53 3.84
N VAL A 37 4.84 1.20 4.87
CA VAL A 37 4.57 0.88 6.28
C VAL A 37 3.12 1.14 6.63
N LYS A 38 2.57 2.31 6.27
CA LYS A 38 1.17 2.67 6.54
C LYS A 38 0.18 1.67 5.93
N GLY A 39 0.42 1.26 4.69
CA GLY A 39 -0.44 0.27 4.03
C GLY A 39 -0.38 -1.10 4.72
N ALA A 40 0.81 -1.58 5.07
CA ALA A 40 0.97 -2.86 5.78
C ALA A 40 0.33 -2.86 7.18
N LEU A 41 0.46 -1.76 7.92
CA LEU A 41 -0.19 -1.57 9.22
C LEU A 41 -1.72 -1.52 9.08
N LEU A 42 -2.23 -0.86 8.05
CA LEU A 42 -3.67 -0.80 7.80
C LEU A 42 -4.24 -2.19 7.46
N ILE A 43 -3.52 -2.99 6.66
CA ILE A 43 -3.88 -4.39 6.40
C ILE A 43 -3.92 -5.20 7.71
N GLN A 44 -2.92 -5.01 8.57
CA GLN A 44 -2.85 -5.71 9.86
C GLN A 44 -4.04 -5.37 10.76
N GLU A 45 -4.27 -4.07 10.97
CA GLU A 45 -5.33 -3.59 11.86
C GLU A 45 -6.70 -4.04 11.37
N ILE A 46 -7.02 -3.80 10.11
CA ILE A 46 -8.33 -4.14 9.55
C ILE A 46 -8.50 -5.66 9.43
N GLY A 47 -7.45 -6.39 9.09
CA GLY A 47 -7.47 -7.86 9.08
C GLY A 47 -7.78 -8.44 10.45
N ASN A 48 -7.19 -7.89 11.53
CA ASN A 48 -7.49 -8.28 12.90
C ASN A 48 -8.96 -7.97 13.26
N GLN A 49 -9.46 -6.79 12.89
CA GLN A 49 -10.85 -6.40 13.15
C GLN A 49 -11.89 -7.23 12.39
N LEU A 50 -11.50 -7.83 11.27
CA LEU A 50 -12.31 -8.75 10.47
C LEU A 50 -12.09 -10.22 10.86
N HIS A 51 -11.27 -10.47 11.89
CA HIS A 51 -10.90 -11.81 12.35
C HIS A 51 -10.27 -12.69 11.25
N CYS A 52 -9.56 -12.08 10.29
CA CYS A 52 -8.86 -12.83 9.26
C CYS A 52 -7.71 -13.64 9.87
N SER A 53 -7.36 -14.77 9.26
CA SER A 53 -6.21 -15.55 9.70
C SER A 53 -4.90 -14.77 9.52
N ILE A 54 -3.91 -15.07 10.38
CA ILE A 54 -2.55 -14.50 10.26
C ILE A 54 -1.96 -14.78 8.86
N ILE A 55 -2.27 -15.94 8.28
CA ILE A 55 -1.84 -16.33 6.93
C ILE A 55 -2.42 -15.37 5.90
N SER A 56 -3.71 -15.03 5.99
CA SER A 56 -4.34 -14.08 5.08
C SER A 56 -3.78 -12.67 5.21
N ILE A 57 -3.56 -12.21 6.44
CA ILE A 57 -2.99 -10.88 6.68
C ILE A 57 -1.59 -10.78 6.10
N ALA A 58 -0.74 -11.78 6.36
CA ALA A 58 0.62 -11.82 5.86
C ALA A 58 0.67 -11.93 4.32
N LYS A 59 -0.18 -12.75 3.70
CA LYS A 59 -0.29 -12.85 2.23
C LYS A 59 -0.70 -11.51 1.62
N ALA A 60 -1.68 -10.83 2.22
CA ALA A 60 -2.10 -9.50 1.79
C ALA A 60 -0.97 -8.47 1.85
N GLN A 61 -0.19 -8.46 2.93
CA GLN A 61 0.99 -7.59 3.07
C GLN A 61 2.05 -7.88 2.01
N VAL A 62 2.32 -9.16 1.70
CA VAL A 62 3.27 -9.51 0.64
C VAL A 62 2.77 -9.05 -0.72
N LEU A 63 1.49 -9.30 -1.06
CA LEU A 63 0.89 -8.82 -2.31
C LEU A 63 1.01 -7.29 -2.42
N PHE A 64 0.74 -6.58 -1.33
CA PHE A 64 0.84 -5.13 -1.26
C PHE A 64 2.28 -4.64 -1.52
N HIS A 65 3.27 -5.22 -0.85
CA HIS A 65 4.69 -4.86 -1.03
C HIS A 65 5.20 -5.19 -2.44
N GLN A 66 4.88 -6.37 -2.96
CA GLN A 66 5.26 -6.78 -4.31
C GLN A 66 4.65 -5.83 -5.35
N PHE A 67 3.37 -5.50 -5.20
CA PHE A 67 2.70 -4.58 -6.13
C PHE A 67 3.33 -3.19 -6.08
N GLN A 68 3.54 -2.62 -4.90
CA GLN A 68 4.16 -1.29 -4.77
C GLN A 68 5.60 -1.25 -5.29
N ARG A 69 6.34 -2.36 -5.19
CA ARG A 69 7.68 -2.48 -5.78
C ARG A 69 7.63 -2.42 -7.32
N LEU A 70 6.64 -3.05 -7.94
CA LEU A 70 6.49 -3.09 -9.41
C LEU A 70 5.78 -1.86 -9.99
N LYS A 71 4.84 -1.27 -9.25
CA LYS A 71 3.99 -0.14 -9.66
C LYS A 71 3.87 0.88 -8.52
N LYS A 72 4.94 1.67 -8.32
CA LYS A 72 4.97 2.73 -7.30
C LYS A 72 3.85 3.75 -7.56
N ASN A 73 3.13 4.13 -6.51
CA ASN A 73 2.11 5.20 -6.50
C ASN A 73 0.98 5.05 -7.53
N ALA A 74 0.73 3.85 -8.07
CA ALA A 74 -0.32 3.65 -9.07
C ALA A 74 -1.74 3.80 -8.50
N PHE A 75 -1.92 3.49 -7.22
CA PHE A 75 -3.21 3.55 -6.53
C PHE A 75 -3.08 4.21 -5.16
N ASN A 76 -4.20 4.72 -4.67
CA ASN A 76 -4.32 5.17 -3.28
C ASN A 76 -4.01 4.01 -2.31
N THR A 77 -3.21 4.28 -1.28
CA THR A 77 -2.74 3.28 -0.32
C THR A 77 -3.88 2.50 0.35
N VAL A 78 -4.96 3.17 0.75
CA VAL A 78 -6.12 2.55 1.43
C VAL A 78 -6.77 1.53 0.51
N TRP A 79 -7.10 1.93 -0.73
CA TRP A 79 -7.81 1.07 -1.66
C TRP A 79 -6.93 -0.06 -2.21
N LEU A 80 -5.63 0.18 -2.35
CA LEU A 80 -4.67 -0.88 -2.65
C LEU A 80 -4.61 -1.91 -1.51
N ALA A 81 -4.49 -1.45 -0.26
CA ALA A 81 -4.49 -2.32 0.92
C ALA A 81 -5.79 -3.13 1.05
N ALA A 82 -6.95 -2.50 0.88
CA ALA A 82 -8.26 -3.17 0.87
C ALA A 82 -8.34 -4.26 -0.21
N SER A 83 -7.84 -3.95 -1.40
CA SER A 83 -7.82 -4.88 -2.54
C SER A 83 -6.92 -6.09 -2.26
N CYS A 84 -5.73 -5.87 -1.70
CA CYS A 84 -4.80 -6.92 -1.30
C CYS A 84 -5.37 -7.82 -0.21
N LEU A 85 -6.00 -7.24 0.83
CA LEU A 85 -6.63 -8.01 1.90
C LEU A 85 -7.78 -8.86 1.36
N ASN A 86 -8.69 -8.26 0.59
CA ASN A 86 -9.81 -8.99 0.02
C ASN A 86 -9.38 -10.06 -0.99
N LEU A 87 -8.29 -9.86 -1.73
CA LEU A 87 -7.73 -10.93 -2.58
C LEU A 87 -7.21 -12.08 -1.73
N SER A 88 -6.49 -11.76 -0.65
CA SER A 88 -5.95 -12.80 0.22
C SER A 88 -7.04 -13.61 0.93
N ILE A 89 -8.09 -12.96 1.41
CA ILE A 89 -9.27 -13.62 2.00
C ILE A 89 -9.83 -14.64 1.02
N LYS A 90 -10.04 -14.26 -0.25
CA LYS A 90 -10.50 -15.16 -1.31
C LYS A 90 -9.54 -16.33 -1.55
N LEU A 91 -8.23 -16.06 -1.55
CA LEU A 91 -7.18 -17.07 -1.79
C LEU A 91 -6.98 -18.04 -0.62
N CYS A 92 -7.40 -17.66 0.58
CA CYS A 92 -7.39 -18.50 1.78
C CYS A 92 -8.76 -19.09 2.10
N GLU A 93 -9.77 -18.87 1.23
CA GLU A 93 -11.12 -19.41 1.38
C GLU A 93 -11.80 -19.02 2.72
N GLU A 94 -11.56 -17.78 3.18
CA GLU A 94 -12.18 -17.25 4.40
C GLU A 94 -13.56 -16.62 4.14
N ASP A 95 -14.50 -16.82 5.06
CA ASP A 95 -15.87 -16.29 4.97
C ASP A 95 -15.96 -14.84 5.47
N VAL A 96 -15.41 -13.90 4.68
CA VAL A 96 -15.53 -12.46 4.93
C VAL A 96 -16.15 -11.78 3.72
N LYS A 97 -17.23 -11.03 3.94
CA LYS A 97 -17.96 -10.34 2.86
C LYS A 97 -17.16 -9.16 2.35
N LEU A 98 -17.13 -8.98 1.03
CA LEU A 98 -16.49 -7.83 0.37
C LEU A 98 -16.95 -6.49 0.95
N ASP A 99 -18.24 -6.36 1.27
CA ASP A 99 -18.80 -5.13 1.84
C ASP A 99 -18.23 -4.81 3.20
N GLU A 100 -17.98 -5.83 4.04
CA GLU A 100 -17.37 -5.62 5.35
C GLU A 100 -15.94 -5.11 5.21
N VAL A 101 -15.18 -5.66 4.26
CA VAL A 101 -13.84 -5.14 3.92
C VAL A 101 -13.93 -3.67 3.48
N ILE A 102 -14.80 -3.36 2.51
CA ILE A 102 -14.95 -2.00 1.99
C ILE A 102 -15.28 -1.02 3.11
N LEU A 103 -16.25 -1.36 3.96
CA LEU A 103 -16.71 -0.48 5.03
C LEU A 103 -15.62 -0.24 6.08
N LYS A 104 -14.89 -1.28 6.49
CA LYS A 104 -13.78 -1.13 7.44
C LYS A 104 -12.70 -0.18 6.90
N PHE A 105 -12.31 -0.33 5.64
CA PHE A 105 -11.32 0.56 5.02
C PHE A 105 -11.86 1.97 4.77
N TYR A 106 -13.15 2.10 4.46
CA TYR A 106 -13.81 3.40 4.36
C TYR A 106 -13.75 4.16 5.68
N HIS A 107 -14.14 3.51 6.79
CA HIS A 107 -14.07 4.13 8.12
C HIS A 107 -12.64 4.54 8.47
N ALA A 108 -11.66 3.65 8.27
CA ALA A 108 -10.25 4.00 8.50
C ALA A 108 -9.77 5.19 7.65
N ALA A 109 -10.27 5.33 6.42
CA ALA A 109 -9.94 6.48 5.56
C ALA A 109 -10.59 7.79 6.04
N GLN A 110 -11.76 7.72 6.67
CA GLN A 110 -12.47 8.88 7.23
C GLN A 110 -11.87 9.31 8.57
N ASP A 111 -11.42 8.36 9.39
CA ASP A 111 -10.67 8.65 10.62
C ASP A 111 -9.37 9.41 10.30
N LEU A 112 -8.68 9.04 9.21
CA LEU A 112 -7.51 9.77 8.71
C LEU A 112 -7.82 11.20 8.26
N LYS A 113 -9.07 11.48 7.87
CA LYS A 113 -9.55 12.83 7.52
C LYS A 113 -10.10 13.58 8.74
N SER A 114 -9.96 13.02 9.94
CA SER A 114 -10.51 13.56 11.19
C SER A 114 -12.03 13.77 11.14
N THR A 115 -12.73 12.99 10.33
CA THR A 115 -14.20 13.01 10.29
C THR A 115 -14.70 12.12 11.42
N LEU A 116 -15.17 12.73 12.52
CA LEU A 116 -15.78 12.00 13.63
C LEU A 116 -17.10 11.37 13.18
N ASN A 117 -17.24 10.06 13.41
CA ASN A 117 -18.46 9.29 13.11
C ASN A 117 -18.96 9.45 11.67
N PRO A 118 -18.16 9.05 10.67
CA PRO A 118 -18.61 9.10 9.28
C PRO A 118 -19.85 8.21 9.11
N ASP A 119 -20.89 8.75 8.47
CA ASP A 119 -22.06 7.97 8.13
C ASP A 119 -21.65 6.75 7.30
N ARG A 120 -22.17 5.58 7.69
CA ARG A 120 -21.96 4.34 6.96
C ARG A 120 -22.68 4.48 5.62
N PRO A 121 -21.99 4.30 4.47
CA PRO A 121 -22.66 4.37 3.19
C PRO A 121 -23.74 3.30 3.11
N ASP A 122 -24.92 3.69 2.63
CA ASP A 122 -26.06 2.79 2.46
C ASP A 122 -25.64 1.58 1.58
N PRO A 123 -25.94 0.34 1.98
CA PRO A 123 -25.67 -0.86 1.17
C PRO A 123 -26.15 -0.79 -0.28
N SER A 124 -27.21 -0.03 -0.55
CA SER A 124 -27.80 0.18 -1.88
C SER A 124 -27.28 1.45 -2.59
N SER A 125 -26.45 2.24 -1.91
CA SER A 125 -25.91 3.49 -2.44
C SER A 125 -25.09 3.26 -3.71
N GLU A 126 -25.10 4.26 -4.59
CA GLU A 126 -24.20 4.30 -5.74
C GLU A 126 -22.73 4.42 -5.30
N GLU A 127 -22.49 5.03 -4.14
CA GLU A 127 -21.15 5.15 -3.56
C GLU A 127 -20.54 3.77 -3.26
N LEU A 128 -21.26 2.90 -2.54
CA LEU A 128 -20.77 1.56 -2.24
C LEU A 128 -20.59 0.72 -3.51
N ARG A 129 -21.50 0.85 -4.48
CA ARG A 129 -21.36 0.22 -5.81
C ARG A 129 -20.10 0.68 -6.53
N GLN A 130 -19.80 1.98 -6.49
CA GLN A 130 -18.58 2.52 -7.06
C GLN A 130 -17.33 2.00 -6.34
N MET A 131 -17.35 1.91 -5.01
CA MET A 131 -16.25 1.34 -4.23
C MET A 131 -15.99 -0.12 -4.59
N ARG A 132 -17.06 -0.93 -4.76
CA ARG A 132 -16.93 -2.32 -5.26
C ARG A 132 -16.26 -2.38 -6.62
N ARG A 133 -16.72 -1.57 -7.59
CA ARG A 133 -16.13 -1.49 -8.93
C ARG A 133 -14.65 -1.11 -8.88
N ASN A 134 -14.31 -0.08 -8.11
CA ASN A 134 -12.95 0.38 -7.94
C ASN A 134 -12.05 -0.72 -7.35
N LEU A 135 -12.53 -1.40 -6.32
CA LEU A 135 -11.81 -2.49 -5.68
C LEU A 135 -11.58 -3.64 -6.68
N SER A 136 -12.58 -4.03 -7.47
CA SER A 136 -12.41 -5.03 -8.54
C SER A 136 -11.39 -4.63 -9.60
N LEU A 137 -11.35 -3.36 -10.02
CA LEU A 137 -10.37 -2.86 -10.98
C LEU A 137 -8.94 -2.91 -10.42
N VAL A 138 -8.76 -2.51 -9.17
CA VAL A 138 -7.45 -2.59 -8.50
C VAL A 138 -7.02 -4.05 -8.35
N GLN A 139 -7.94 -4.96 -7.96
CA GLN A 139 -7.66 -6.39 -7.90
C GLN A 139 -7.22 -6.97 -9.24
N TYR A 140 -7.91 -6.62 -10.31
CA TYR A 140 -7.52 -7.02 -11.67
C TYR A 140 -6.10 -6.53 -12.00
N SER A 141 -5.79 -5.27 -11.70
CA SER A 141 -4.45 -4.72 -11.91
C SER A 141 -3.39 -5.44 -11.07
N ILE A 142 -3.68 -5.79 -9.82
CA ILE A 142 -2.74 -6.55 -8.97
C ILE A 142 -2.47 -7.90 -9.60
N CYS A 143 -3.51 -8.66 -9.95
CA CYS A 143 -3.38 -9.98 -10.56
C CYS A 143 -2.60 -9.91 -11.89
N GLY A 144 -2.89 -8.93 -12.75
CA GLY A 144 -2.17 -8.73 -14.00
C GLY A 144 -0.68 -8.44 -13.80
N VAL A 145 -0.34 -7.55 -12.85
CA VAL A 145 1.06 -7.23 -12.53
C VAL A 145 1.80 -8.43 -11.92
N MET A 146 1.09 -9.27 -11.16
CA MET A 146 1.64 -10.51 -10.60
C MET A 146 1.60 -11.70 -11.58
N ALA A 147 1.22 -11.48 -12.85
CA ALA A 147 1.03 -12.54 -13.85
C ALA A 147 0.15 -13.70 -13.34
N PHE A 148 -0.86 -13.37 -12.52
CA PHE A 148 -1.75 -14.31 -11.83
C PHE A 148 -1.05 -15.32 -10.91
N LYS A 149 0.24 -15.11 -10.61
CA LYS A 149 1.02 -15.86 -9.61
C LYS A 149 0.83 -15.23 -8.23
N VAL A 150 -0.41 -15.20 -7.75
CA VAL A 150 -0.79 -14.60 -6.46
C VAL A 150 -0.66 -15.56 -5.27
N GLN A 151 -0.26 -16.82 -5.52
CA GLN A 151 0.11 -17.74 -4.47
C GLN A 151 1.47 -17.35 -3.88
N CYS A 152 1.46 -16.83 -2.66
CA CYS A 152 2.68 -16.57 -1.91
C CYS A 152 2.91 -17.66 -0.86
N LYS A 153 4.13 -18.22 -0.84
CA LYS A 153 4.61 -19.00 0.30
C LYS A 153 5.01 -18.02 1.39
N ILE A 154 4.40 -18.12 2.57
CA ILE A 154 4.84 -17.35 3.72
C ILE A 154 5.83 -18.23 4.48
N ALA A 155 6.95 -17.64 4.90
CA ALA A 155 7.90 -18.29 5.78
C ALA A 155 7.27 -18.41 7.17
N HIS A 156 6.48 -19.46 7.37
CA HIS A 156 6.11 -19.93 8.69
C HIS A 156 7.02 -21.11 8.96
N THR A 157 7.75 -21.03 10.07
CA THR A 157 8.61 -22.07 10.62
C THR A 157 8.01 -23.45 10.41
N GLY A 158 8.81 -24.38 9.88
CA GLY A 158 8.47 -25.79 9.92
C GLY A 158 8.31 -26.29 11.36
N SER A 159 7.69 -27.47 11.45
CA SER A 159 7.51 -28.35 12.61
C SER A 159 6.26 -28.07 13.45
N GLN A 160 5.15 -28.71 13.09
CA GLN A 160 4.75 -30.01 13.64
C GLN A 160 3.85 -30.76 12.64
#